data_AF-A0A8T3Q3A5-F1
#
_entry.id   AF-A0A8T3Q3A5-F1
#
_cell.length_a   1.000
_cell.length_b   1.000
_cell.length_c   1.000
_cell.angle_alpha   90.00
_cell.angle_beta   90.00
_cell.angle_gamma   90.00
#
_symmetry.space_group_name_H-M   'P 1'
#
loop_
_entity.id
_entity.type
_entity.pdbx_description
1 polymer ?
#
loop_
_entity_poly.entity_id
_entity_poly.type
_entity_poly.pdbx_seq_one_letter_code
_entity_poly.pdbx_strand_id
1 'polypeptide(L)'
;MTTHPTVIRRAVLASAAIVLALTAVAGPAAASHAGRPIGSFSSCRRPVTPPRCSSVGNDSRHQVAFDVTLTPGLAESLRDTMIEDYEPTKLEMILQQEVTPETDVIAISQDYGNNGAAGWVYCPPDAPQGINRQRHRWCQQQELHFNLNPSVAIFFADDGSRDHVACHELGHTLGLRHWGNPPETAGPAAATCMTANTADGAAGLDKVDRDHIDAYHYSMHPPSRRQLPLDVLPDRDRLRISAWEQTVVEATELEDYGTLADMTRCSDAVVVGRVAGVAPGRWFGGSPGNALHYAAVTIAVDEAVAGALPDRHHARLTLEVPLFGGPETIDALRSSLPTGESLFFLRNKGGADVDFYRLVVMRGVIVNADGAAEVLQGEGDFLDALDGAPFDALLAQVRTAAR
;
A
#
# COMPACT_ATOMS: atom_id res chain seq x y z
N MET A 1 70.21 -7.58 -47.05
CA MET A 1 69.61 -8.10 -45.80
C MET A 1 68.88 -6.96 -45.14
N THR A 2 67.56 -6.88 -45.33
CA THR A 2 66.70 -5.82 -44.77
C THR A 2 65.43 -6.51 -44.29
N THR A 3 65.30 -6.64 -42.97
CA THR A 3 64.11 -7.18 -42.30
C THR A 3 63.30 -6.02 -41.71
N HIS A 4 62.04 -5.92 -42.11
CA HIS A 4 61.07 -4.94 -41.59
C HIS A 4 60.40 -5.46 -40.30
N PRO A 5 60.39 -4.70 -39.20
CA PRO A 5 59.58 -4.99 -38.02
C PRO A 5 58.44 -3.98 -37.93
N THR A 6 57.23 -4.30 -38.43
CA THR A 6 56.10 -3.34 -38.28
C THR A 6 54.70 -3.96 -38.29
N VAL A 7 54.55 -5.26 -37.99
CA VAL A 7 53.20 -5.90 -38.03
C VAL A 7 52.70 -6.37 -36.67
N ILE A 8 53.54 -6.52 -35.65
CA ILE A 8 53.12 -7.20 -34.40
C ILE A 8 52.43 -6.26 -33.38
N ARG A 9 52.57 -4.93 -33.48
CA ARG A 9 52.04 -4.01 -32.45
C ARG A 9 50.53 -3.68 -32.56
N ARG A 10 49.85 -3.98 -33.68
CA ARG A 10 48.41 -3.65 -33.83
C ARG A 10 47.45 -4.76 -33.36
N ALA A 11 47.91 -6.01 -33.22
CA ALA A 11 47.06 -7.11 -32.79
C ALA A 11 46.82 -7.16 -31.27
N VAL A 12 47.76 -6.65 -30.46
CA VAL A 12 47.66 -6.75 -28.98
C VAL A 12 46.76 -5.69 -28.36
N LEU A 13 46.61 -4.52 -28.99
CA LEU A 13 45.74 -3.43 -28.47
C LEU A 13 44.25 -3.67 -28.76
N ALA A 14 43.90 -4.42 -29.81
CA ALA A 14 42.50 -4.74 -30.12
C ALA A 14 41.89 -5.77 -29.15
N SER A 15 42.70 -6.68 -28.59
CA SER A 15 42.22 -7.71 -27.66
C SER A 15 41.93 -7.17 -26.25
N ALA A 16 42.66 -6.15 -25.79
CA ALA A 16 42.46 -5.56 -24.47
C ALA A 16 41.14 -4.75 -24.37
N ALA A 17 40.71 -4.11 -25.46
CA ALA A 17 39.45 -3.35 -25.49
C ALA A 17 38.20 -4.25 -25.49
N ILE A 18 38.27 -5.46 -26.07
CA ILE A 18 37.15 -6.42 -26.08
C ILE A 18 37.01 -7.10 -24.71
N VAL A 19 38.10 -7.37 -24.00
CA VAL A 19 38.04 -7.97 -22.65
C VAL A 19 37.53 -6.97 -21.60
N LEU A 20 37.81 -5.67 -21.73
CA LEU A 20 37.30 -4.65 -20.80
C LEU A 20 35.80 -4.34 -21.01
N ALA A 21 35.26 -4.58 -22.20
CA ALA A 21 33.83 -4.43 -22.48
C ALA A 21 32.98 -5.62 -21.97
N LEU A 22 33.60 -6.79 -21.75
CA LEU A 22 32.92 -7.99 -21.24
C LEU A 22 32.83 -8.06 -19.71
N THR A 23 33.53 -7.20 -18.97
CA THR A 23 33.47 -7.15 -17.50
C THR A 23 32.48 -6.13 -16.96
N ALA A 24 31.85 -5.33 -17.81
CA ALA A 24 30.65 -4.57 -17.44
C ALA A 24 29.41 -5.48 -17.53
N VAL A 25 29.47 -6.63 -16.87
CA VAL A 25 28.24 -7.35 -16.51
C VAL A 25 27.59 -6.45 -15.48
N ALA A 26 26.62 -5.64 -15.91
CA ALA A 26 25.70 -5.00 -14.99
C ALA A 26 25.25 -6.11 -14.04
N GLY A 27 25.61 -6.01 -12.76
CA GLY A 27 25.11 -6.95 -11.76
C GLY A 27 23.59 -7.03 -11.91
N PRO A 28 22.95 -8.18 -11.62
CA PRO A 28 21.49 -8.27 -11.68
C PRO A 28 20.95 -7.06 -10.92
N ALA A 29 20.22 -6.19 -11.64
CA ALA A 29 19.60 -5.05 -11.02
C ALA A 29 18.71 -5.62 -9.92
N ALA A 30 19.11 -5.45 -8.67
CA ALA A 30 18.32 -5.93 -7.54
C ALA A 30 17.08 -5.06 -7.53
N ALA A 31 15.97 -5.60 -8.03
CA ALA A 31 14.67 -4.99 -7.85
C ALA A 31 14.46 -4.80 -6.34
N SER A 32 13.97 -3.62 -5.97
CA SER A 32 13.69 -3.24 -4.59
C SER A 32 12.20 -3.04 -4.45
N HIS A 33 11.61 -3.51 -3.35
CA HIS A 33 10.23 -3.16 -2.99
C HIS A 33 10.04 -1.66 -2.69
N ALA A 34 11.13 -0.87 -2.73
CA ALA A 34 11.18 0.49 -2.26
C ALA A 34 10.62 0.60 -0.83
N GLY A 35 10.88 -0.42 -0.01
CA GLY A 35 10.41 -0.58 1.37
C GLY A 35 8.91 -0.79 1.56
N ARG A 36 8.10 -0.78 0.48
CA ARG A 36 6.66 -1.02 0.56
C ARG A 36 6.37 -2.50 0.86
N PRO A 37 5.45 -2.81 1.80
CA PRO A 37 5.04 -4.18 2.09
C PRO A 37 4.16 -4.80 0.99
N ILE A 38 4.21 -6.14 0.87
CA ILE A 38 3.42 -6.93 -0.09
C ILE A 38 2.27 -7.69 0.57
N GLY A 39 1.12 -7.64 -0.09
CA GLY A 39 -0.07 -8.39 0.32
C GLY A 39 -0.74 -7.79 1.55
N SER A 40 -1.77 -8.47 2.03
CA SER A 40 -2.54 -8.05 3.18
C SER A 40 -1.85 -8.47 4.48
N PHE A 41 -1.66 -7.50 5.37
CA PHE A 41 -1.22 -7.73 6.74
C PHE A 41 -2.40 -8.04 7.68
N SER A 42 -3.61 -7.63 7.28
CA SER A 42 -4.84 -7.81 8.04
C SER A 42 -5.59 -9.11 7.68
N SER A 43 -6.68 -9.41 8.40
CA SER A 43 -7.50 -10.59 8.10
C SER A 43 -8.49 -10.30 6.97
N CYS A 44 -8.72 -11.26 6.06
CA CYS A 44 -9.77 -11.14 5.03
C CYS A 44 -11.21 -11.17 5.61
N ARG A 45 -11.37 -11.29 6.95
CA ARG A 45 -12.66 -11.34 7.66
C ARG A 45 -13.00 -10.01 8.36
N ARG A 46 -12.57 -8.88 7.79
CA ARG A 46 -12.99 -7.57 8.31
C ARG A 46 -14.50 -7.38 8.05
N PRO A 47 -15.25 -6.73 8.96
CA PRO A 47 -16.67 -6.42 8.76
C PRO A 47 -16.84 -5.23 7.80
N VAL A 48 -16.12 -5.23 6.68
CA VAL A 48 -16.25 -4.25 5.60
C VAL A 48 -17.12 -4.83 4.51
N THR A 49 -17.99 -4.01 3.93
CA THR A 49 -18.87 -4.42 2.82
C THR A 49 -18.56 -3.54 1.61
N PRO A 50 -18.16 -4.11 0.45
CA PRO A 50 -17.89 -5.54 0.25
C PRO A 50 -16.61 -5.98 0.99
N PRO A 51 -16.44 -7.29 1.29
CA PRO A 51 -15.21 -7.78 1.90
C PRO A 51 -14.02 -7.53 0.96
N ARG A 52 -12.89 -7.10 1.50
CA ARG A 52 -11.69 -6.75 0.71
C ARG A 52 -10.47 -7.44 1.31
N CYS A 53 -9.66 -8.06 0.45
CA CYS A 53 -8.40 -8.68 0.86
C CYS A 53 -7.42 -8.73 -0.31
N SER A 54 -6.31 -8.00 -0.21
CA SER A 54 -5.20 -8.12 -1.17
C SER A 54 -4.33 -9.31 -0.78
N SER A 55 -4.32 -10.39 -1.56
CA SER A 55 -3.38 -11.50 -1.34
C SER A 55 -2.41 -11.57 -2.50
N VAL A 56 -1.21 -12.12 -2.26
CA VAL A 56 -0.26 -12.34 -3.35
C VAL A 56 -0.57 -13.63 -4.08
N GLY A 57 -0.34 -13.61 -5.39
CA GLY A 57 -0.18 -14.82 -6.19
C GLY A 57 0.86 -15.75 -5.57
N ASN A 58 0.63 -17.05 -5.72
CA ASN A 58 1.39 -18.07 -5.01
C ASN A 58 2.79 -18.30 -5.61
N ASP A 59 2.91 -18.12 -6.93
CA ASP A 59 4.14 -18.27 -7.70
C ASP A 59 4.24 -17.21 -8.80
N SER A 60 5.26 -17.30 -9.67
CA SER A 60 5.52 -16.31 -10.71
C SER A 60 4.60 -16.43 -11.92
N ARG A 61 3.65 -17.36 -11.93
CA ARG A 61 2.70 -17.62 -13.02
C ARG A 61 1.29 -17.34 -12.51
N HIS A 62 0.84 -16.11 -12.73
CA HIS A 62 -0.44 -15.65 -12.20
C HIS A 62 -1.57 -15.99 -13.16
N GLN A 63 -2.37 -16.98 -12.77
CA GLN A 63 -3.41 -17.56 -13.60
C GLN A 63 -4.75 -16.86 -13.36
N VAL A 64 -5.27 -16.23 -14.40
CA VAL A 64 -6.52 -15.45 -14.36
C VAL A 64 -7.57 -16.15 -15.20
N ALA A 65 -8.76 -16.37 -14.65
CA ALA A 65 -9.93 -16.85 -15.37
C ALA A 65 -11.00 -15.76 -15.42
N PHE A 66 -11.73 -15.65 -16.53
CA PHE A 66 -12.84 -14.71 -16.66
C PHE A 66 -14.16 -15.45 -16.43
N ASP A 67 -14.94 -14.98 -15.47
CA ASP A 67 -16.31 -15.45 -15.29
C ASP A 67 -17.20 -14.98 -16.45
N VAL A 68 -18.25 -15.75 -16.74
CA VAL A 68 -19.20 -15.46 -17.82
C VAL A 68 -19.95 -14.13 -17.64
N THR A 69 -19.97 -13.59 -16.43
CA THR A 69 -20.58 -12.28 -16.14
C THR A 69 -19.67 -11.10 -16.46
N LEU A 70 -18.38 -11.32 -16.74
CA LEU A 70 -17.44 -10.25 -17.08
C LEU A 70 -17.85 -9.56 -18.40
N THR A 71 -18.09 -8.25 -18.35
CA THR A 71 -18.49 -7.51 -19.56
C THR A 71 -17.39 -7.57 -20.63
N PRO A 72 -17.73 -7.52 -21.93
CA PRO A 72 -16.74 -7.57 -23.00
C PRO A 72 -15.65 -6.50 -22.90
N GLY A 73 -16.02 -5.25 -22.57
CA GLY A 73 -15.06 -4.15 -22.43
C GLY A 73 -14.08 -4.36 -21.28
N LEU A 74 -14.55 -4.81 -20.11
CA LEU A 74 -13.65 -5.15 -18.99
C LEU A 74 -12.76 -6.35 -19.31
N ALA A 75 -13.28 -7.35 -20.05
CA ALA A 75 -12.50 -8.49 -20.49
C ALA A 75 -11.42 -8.10 -21.52
N GLU A 76 -11.66 -7.10 -22.35
CA GLU A 76 -10.66 -6.53 -23.27
C GLU A 76 -9.57 -5.80 -22.48
N SER A 77 -9.95 -4.81 -21.65
CA SER A 77 -9.02 -4.07 -20.80
C SER A 77 -8.16 -4.97 -19.91
N LEU A 78 -8.72 -6.03 -19.30
CA LEU A 78 -7.94 -6.98 -18.52
C LEU A 78 -6.90 -7.74 -19.36
N ARG A 79 -7.25 -8.14 -20.59
CA ARG A 79 -6.28 -8.82 -21.47
C ARG A 79 -5.15 -7.88 -21.87
N ASP A 80 -5.51 -6.65 -22.23
CA ASP A 80 -4.53 -5.64 -22.64
C ASP A 80 -3.61 -5.31 -21.47
N THR A 81 -4.14 -5.05 -20.27
CA THR A 81 -3.34 -4.87 -19.07
C THR A 81 -2.42 -6.06 -18.77
N MET A 82 -2.92 -7.30 -18.85
CA MET A 82 -2.09 -8.49 -18.62
C MET A 82 -0.90 -8.58 -19.58
N ILE A 83 -1.06 -8.09 -20.82
CA ILE A 83 -0.05 -8.17 -21.88
C ILE A 83 0.86 -6.94 -21.90
N GLU A 84 0.33 -5.74 -21.70
CA GLU A 84 1.06 -4.49 -21.91
C GLU A 84 1.65 -3.95 -20.62
N ASP A 85 0.88 -4.01 -19.52
CA ASP A 85 1.28 -3.38 -18.25
C ASP A 85 2.13 -4.32 -17.38
N TYR A 86 1.80 -5.62 -17.38
CA TYR A 86 2.44 -6.62 -16.51
C TYR A 86 3.55 -7.43 -17.20
N GLU A 87 3.59 -7.52 -18.53
CA GLU A 87 4.68 -8.21 -19.27
C GLU A 87 6.08 -7.68 -18.97
N PRO A 88 6.30 -6.37 -18.73
CA PRO A 88 7.63 -5.85 -18.38
C PRO A 88 8.13 -6.28 -16.99
N THR A 89 7.40 -7.12 -16.26
CA THR A 89 7.80 -7.67 -14.95
C THR A 89 8.24 -9.13 -15.10
N LYS A 90 8.75 -9.73 -14.01
CA LYS A 90 9.09 -11.16 -13.98
C LYS A 90 7.87 -12.09 -13.83
N LEU A 91 6.67 -11.53 -13.73
CA LEU A 91 5.42 -12.26 -13.59
C LEU A 91 4.91 -12.69 -14.97
N GLU A 92 4.53 -13.96 -15.10
CA GLU A 92 3.84 -14.46 -16.29
C GLU A 92 2.33 -14.44 -16.02
N MET A 93 1.61 -13.51 -16.66
CA MET A 93 0.14 -13.46 -16.62
C MET A 93 -0.44 -14.46 -17.61
N ILE A 94 -1.32 -15.36 -17.14
CA ILE A 94 -1.87 -16.43 -17.97
C ILE A 94 -3.40 -16.40 -17.92
N LEU A 95 -4.03 -16.09 -19.05
CA LEU A 95 -5.47 -16.22 -19.18
C LEU A 95 -5.87 -17.69 -19.36
N GLN A 96 -6.70 -18.19 -18.46
CA GLN A 96 -7.31 -19.51 -18.52
C GLN A 96 -8.72 -19.43 -19.13
N GLN A 97 -9.12 -20.51 -19.81
CA GLN A 97 -10.45 -20.63 -20.41
C GLN A 97 -11.52 -21.05 -19.39
N GLU A 98 -11.10 -21.66 -18.28
CA GLU A 98 -11.96 -22.14 -17.20
C GLU A 98 -11.22 -22.06 -15.86
N VAL A 99 -11.97 -22.06 -14.76
CA VAL A 99 -11.41 -22.07 -13.41
C VAL A 99 -10.87 -23.47 -13.09
N THR A 100 -9.62 -23.55 -12.66
CA THR A 100 -8.93 -24.78 -12.25
C THR A 100 -8.41 -24.65 -10.80
N PRO A 101 -7.90 -25.74 -10.20
CA PRO A 101 -7.20 -25.67 -8.91
C PRO A 101 -5.94 -24.79 -8.91
N GLU A 102 -5.43 -24.43 -10.09
CA GLU A 102 -4.26 -23.59 -10.30
C GLU A 102 -4.63 -22.12 -10.55
N THR A 103 -5.92 -21.80 -10.76
CA THR A 103 -6.38 -20.41 -10.93
C THR A 103 -6.05 -19.58 -9.69
N ASP A 104 -5.36 -18.46 -9.90
CA ASP A 104 -5.08 -17.48 -8.84
C ASP A 104 -6.22 -16.46 -8.72
N VAL A 105 -6.83 -16.05 -9.83
CA VAL A 105 -7.84 -14.99 -9.88
C VAL A 105 -9.03 -15.37 -10.77
N ILE A 106 -10.23 -15.05 -10.31
CA ILE A 106 -11.49 -15.12 -11.07
C ILE A 106 -12.03 -13.70 -11.20
N ALA A 107 -12.05 -13.17 -12.42
CA ALA A 107 -12.56 -11.82 -12.70
C ALA A 107 -14.06 -11.86 -13.00
N ILE A 108 -14.84 -11.06 -12.27
CA ILE A 108 -16.31 -11.08 -12.23
C ILE A 108 -16.82 -9.64 -12.37
N SER A 109 -17.91 -9.41 -13.11
CA SER A 109 -18.58 -8.10 -13.10
C SER A 109 -20.09 -8.21 -12.97
N GLN A 110 -20.67 -7.54 -11.98
CA GLN A 110 -22.11 -7.55 -11.69
C GLN A 110 -22.53 -6.22 -11.06
N ASP A 111 -23.83 -5.93 -10.99
CA ASP A 111 -24.32 -4.85 -10.14
C ASP A 111 -24.39 -5.35 -8.69
N TYR A 112 -23.44 -4.90 -7.87
CA TYR A 112 -23.37 -5.24 -6.45
C TYR A 112 -24.05 -4.20 -5.56
N GLY A 113 -24.89 -3.35 -6.16
CA GLY A 113 -25.49 -2.22 -5.49
C GLY A 113 -24.50 -1.09 -5.25
N ASN A 114 -25.00 -0.02 -4.65
CA ASN A 114 -24.16 1.08 -4.22
C ASN A 114 -23.45 0.68 -2.92
N ASN A 115 -22.21 0.23 -3.03
CA ASN A 115 -21.36 -0.21 -1.91
C ASN A 115 -20.07 0.65 -1.78
N GLY A 116 -20.00 1.75 -2.53
CA GLY A 116 -18.87 2.68 -2.54
C GLY A 116 -17.58 2.16 -3.21
N ALA A 117 -17.60 1.00 -3.86
CA ALA A 117 -16.46 0.43 -4.58
C ALA A 117 -16.78 0.23 -6.06
N ALA A 118 -15.88 0.70 -6.94
CA ALA A 118 -15.92 0.39 -8.36
C ALA A 118 -15.34 -1.01 -8.63
N GLY A 119 -14.25 -1.37 -7.97
CA GLY A 119 -13.75 -2.73 -7.92
C GLY A 119 -13.22 -3.10 -6.53
N TRP A 120 -12.98 -4.39 -6.33
CA TRP A 120 -12.22 -4.91 -5.19
C TRP A 120 -11.75 -6.34 -5.45
N VAL A 121 -10.73 -6.74 -4.68
CA VAL A 121 -10.27 -8.13 -4.59
C VAL A 121 -10.72 -8.75 -3.28
N TYR A 122 -11.14 -10.00 -3.34
CA TYR A 122 -11.59 -10.79 -2.20
C TYR A 122 -10.95 -12.18 -2.24
N CYS A 123 -10.57 -12.70 -1.08
CA CYS A 123 -10.15 -14.10 -0.94
C CYS A 123 -11.25 -14.87 -0.20
N PRO A 124 -12.00 -15.75 -0.89
CA PRO A 124 -13.06 -16.54 -0.26
C PRO A 124 -12.52 -17.40 0.90
N PRO A 125 -13.25 -17.55 2.02
CA PRO A 125 -12.81 -18.34 3.17
C PRO A 125 -12.55 -19.82 2.88
N ASP A 126 -13.16 -20.37 1.83
CA ASP A 126 -13.02 -21.74 1.35
C ASP A 126 -11.96 -21.88 0.25
N ALA A 127 -11.45 -20.77 -0.28
CA ALA A 127 -10.39 -20.78 -1.28
C ALA A 127 -9.05 -21.28 -0.66
N PRO A 128 -8.20 -21.98 -1.44
CA PRO A 128 -6.86 -22.34 -0.99
C PRO A 128 -6.04 -21.10 -0.67
N GLN A 129 -5.62 -20.95 0.57
CA GLN A 129 -4.93 -19.76 1.06
C GLN A 129 -4.00 -20.09 2.23
N GLY A 130 -3.07 -19.19 2.52
CA GLY A 130 -2.15 -19.37 3.63
C GLY A 130 -1.11 -18.26 3.74
N ILE A 131 0.02 -18.59 4.37
CA ILE A 131 1.13 -17.66 4.60
C ILE A 131 2.42 -18.31 4.07
N ASN A 132 3.21 -17.56 3.30
CA ASN A 132 4.48 -18.04 2.76
C ASN A 132 5.63 -17.95 3.80
N ARG A 133 6.86 -18.32 3.42
CA ARG A 133 8.02 -18.30 4.34
C ARG A 133 8.40 -16.89 4.80
N GLN A 134 8.08 -15.88 4.01
CA GLN A 134 8.29 -14.45 4.26
C GLN A 134 7.12 -13.83 5.04
N ARG A 135 6.16 -14.64 5.46
CA ARG A 135 4.94 -14.23 6.17
C ARG A 135 3.91 -13.45 5.34
N HIS A 136 4.07 -13.40 4.03
CA HIS A 136 3.07 -12.79 3.15
C HIS A 136 1.89 -13.75 2.94
N ARG A 137 0.67 -13.21 2.95
CA ARG A 137 -0.56 -13.97 2.70
C ARG A 137 -0.74 -14.25 1.21
N TRP A 138 -1.02 -15.49 0.87
CA TRP A 138 -1.37 -15.88 -0.50
C TRP A 138 -2.77 -16.49 -0.53
N CYS A 139 -3.42 -16.35 -1.68
CA CYS A 139 -4.74 -16.91 -1.95
C CYS A 139 -4.82 -17.30 -3.42
N GLN A 140 -5.23 -18.54 -3.67
CA GLN A 140 -5.67 -18.99 -5.00
C GLN A 140 -7.17 -18.76 -5.12
N GLN A 141 -7.68 -18.66 -6.35
CA GLN A 141 -9.09 -18.40 -6.63
C GLN A 141 -9.59 -17.14 -5.91
N GLN A 142 -8.76 -16.09 -5.86
CA GLN A 142 -9.19 -14.76 -5.46
C GLN A 142 -10.30 -14.29 -6.41
N GLU A 143 -11.31 -13.64 -5.88
CA GLU A 143 -12.35 -13.02 -6.69
C GLU A 143 -11.99 -11.55 -6.90
N LEU A 144 -11.84 -11.16 -8.16
CA LEU A 144 -11.69 -9.77 -8.59
C LEU A 144 -13.04 -9.31 -9.11
N HIS A 145 -13.67 -8.37 -8.39
CA HIS A 145 -15.01 -7.89 -8.71
C HIS A 145 -14.97 -6.51 -9.34
N PHE A 146 -15.77 -6.30 -10.38
CA PHE A 146 -16.12 -4.98 -10.92
C PHE A 146 -17.61 -4.70 -10.73
N ASN A 147 -17.92 -3.55 -10.13
CA ASN A 147 -19.27 -3.14 -9.79
C ASN A 147 -19.92 -2.34 -10.90
N LEU A 148 -20.88 -2.93 -11.59
CA LEU A 148 -21.62 -2.30 -12.67
C LEU A 148 -22.75 -1.37 -12.17
N ASN A 149 -22.80 -1.07 -10.86
CA ASN A 149 -23.79 -0.16 -10.32
C ASN A 149 -23.71 1.23 -10.99
N PRO A 150 -24.84 1.82 -11.41
CA PRO A 150 -24.84 3.12 -12.07
C PRO A 150 -24.16 4.26 -11.29
N SER A 151 -24.12 4.19 -9.94
CA SER A 151 -23.47 5.23 -9.14
C SER A 151 -21.94 5.25 -9.25
N VAL A 152 -21.33 4.17 -9.73
CA VAL A 152 -19.88 4.06 -9.98
C VAL A 152 -19.55 3.87 -11.46
N ALA A 153 -20.53 4.04 -12.36
CA ALA A 153 -20.35 3.82 -13.79
C ALA A 153 -19.28 4.74 -14.44
N ILE A 154 -18.93 5.86 -13.80
CA ILE A 154 -17.84 6.74 -14.26
C ILE A 154 -16.50 6.02 -14.36
N PHE A 155 -16.24 5.02 -13.52
CA PHE A 155 -15.02 4.20 -13.53
C PHE A 155 -14.96 3.23 -14.71
N PHE A 156 -16.04 3.13 -15.49
CA PHE A 156 -16.15 2.20 -16.63
C PHE A 156 -16.68 2.91 -17.88
N ALA A 157 -16.71 4.25 -17.88
CA ALA A 157 -17.42 5.05 -18.89
C ALA A 157 -16.80 4.94 -20.29
N ASP A 158 -15.48 4.77 -20.36
CA ASP A 158 -14.68 4.69 -21.57
C ASP A 158 -13.54 3.66 -21.42
N ASP A 159 -12.77 3.45 -22.51
CA ASP A 159 -11.68 2.48 -22.54
C ASP A 159 -10.60 2.82 -21.49
N GLY A 160 -10.13 4.06 -21.45
CA GLY A 160 -9.09 4.49 -20.50
C GLY A 160 -9.49 4.30 -19.03
N SER A 161 -10.75 4.59 -18.67
CA SER A 161 -11.27 4.31 -17.33
C SER A 161 -11.26 2.82 -17.01
N ARG A 162 -11.67 1.96 -17.96
CA ARG A 162 -11.65 0.51 -17.79
C ARG A 162 -10.23 -0.03 -17.68
N ASP A 163 -9.30 0.46 -18.49
CA ASP A 163 -7.89 0.06 -18.47
C ASP A 163 -7.25 0.43 -17.12
N HIS A 164 -7.51 1.64 -16.64
CA HIS A 164 -7.07 2.07 -15.30
C HIS A 164 -7.57 1.14 -14.20
N VAL A 165 -8.88 0.88 -14.14
CA VAL A 165 -9.46 0.04 -13.09
C VAL A 165 -9.03 -1.43 -13.24
N ALA A 166 -8.88 -1.93 -14.47
CA ALA A 166 -8.36 -3.27 -14.72
C ALA A 166 -6.93 -3.44 -14.19
N CYS A 167 -6.02 -2.51 -14.51
CA CYS A 167 -4.66 -2.52 -13.98
C CYS A 167 -4.62 -2.39 -12.45
N HIS A 168 -5.45 -1.50 -11.90
CA HIS A 168 -5.56 -1.24 -10.47
C HIS A 168 -5.98 -2.49 -9.68
N GLU A 169 -7.12 -3.08 -10.04
CA GLU A 169 -7.68 -4.21 -9.32
C GLU A 169 -6.84 -5.47 -9.51
N LEU A 170 -6.24 -5.65 -10.69
CA LEU A 170 -5.31 -6.75 -10.93
C LEU A 170 -4.05 -6.62 -10.07
N GLY A 171 -3.58 -5.39 -9.82
CA GLY A 171 -2.45 -5.13 -8.93
C GLY A 171 -2.72 -5.59 -7.50
N HIS A 172 -3.95 -5.42 -7.01
CA HIS A 172 -4.35 -5.91 -5.69
C HIS A 172 -4.30 -7.43 -5.56
N THR A 173 -4.52 -8.18 -6.65
CA THR A 173 -4.38 -9.65 -6.67
C THR A 173 -2.92 -10.12 -6.59
N LEU A 174 -1.98 -9.19 -6.75
CA LEU A 174 -0.54 -9.37 -6.62
C LEU A 174 -0.02 -8.74 -5.33
N GLY A 175 -0.91 -8.34 -4.43
CA GLY A 175 -0.57 -7.70 -3.17
C GLY A 175 -0.02 -6.29 -3.31
N LEU A 176 -0.14 -5.64 -4.48
CA LEU A 176 0.14 -4.21 -4.61
C LEU A 176 -0.90 -3.40 -3.82
N ARG A 177 -0.48 -2.24 -3.34
CA ARG A 177 -1.31 -1.34 -2.54
C ARG A 177 -1.51 -0.02 -3.27
N HIS A 178 -2.56 0.70 -2.87
CA HIS A 178 -2.81 2.03 -3.41
C HIS A 178 -1.61 2.97 -3.22
N TRP A 179 -1.47 3.93 -4.12
CA TRP A 179 -0.71 5.15 -3.92
C TRP A 179 -1.68 6.25 -3.48
N GLY A 180 -1.52 6.74 -2.25
CA GLY A 180 -2.36 7.82 -1.77
C GLY A 180 -3.79 7.40 -1.36
N ASN A 181 -4.38 8.17 -0.44
CA ASN A 181 -5.79 8.22 -0.06
C ASN A 181 -6.01 9.46 0.83
N PRO A 182 -6.39 10.63 0.26
CA PRO A 182 -6.94 10.80 -1.08
C PRO A 182 -5.92 10.59 -2.22
N PRO A 183 -6.39 10.34 -3.47
CA PRO A 183 -5.54 10.21 -4.66
C PRO A 183 -4.51 11.33 -4.75
N GLU A 184 -3.25 10.97 -5.03
CA GLU A 184 -2.22 11.94 -5.34
C GLU A 184 -2.22 12.26 -6.84
N THR A 185 -2.31 13.54 -7.17
CA THR A 185 -2.42 14.01 -8.56
C THR A 185 -1.08 14.48 -9.14
N ALA A 186 0.03 14.21 -8.47
CA ALA A 186 1.37 14.61 -8.91
C ALA A 186 2.43 13.55 -8.57
N GLY A 187 3.56 13.59 -9.29
CA GLY A 187 4.68 12.69 -9.07
C GLY A 187 4.41 11.25 -9.54
N PRO A 188 5.22 10.27 -9.08
CA PRO A 188 5.07 8.86 -9.46
C PRO A 188 3.68 8.29 -9.13
N ALA A 189 3.06 8.79 -8.05
CA ALA A 189 1.72 8.38 -7.63
C ALA A 189 0.61 8.70 -8.63
N ALA A 190 0.81 9.69 -9.51
CA ALA A 190 -0.13 10.03 -10.58
C ALA A 190 0.17 9.30 -11.90
N ALA A 191 1.32 8.61 -11.99
CA ALA A 191 1.78 7.91 -13.18
C ALA A 191 1.55 6.39 -13.11
N THR A 192 0.84 5.92 -12.08
CA THR A 192 0.54 4.51 -11.83
C THR A 192 -0.97 4.27 -11.83
N CYS A 193 -1.38 3.08 -12.27
CA CYS A 193 -2.75 2.62 -12.12
C CYS A 193 -3.13 2.34 -10.66
N MET A 194 -2.17 2.23 -9.75
CA MET A 194 -2.44 1.96 -8.34
C MET A 194 -2.91 3.21 -7.56
N THR A 195 -3.22 4.33 -8.19
CA THR A 195 -3.82 5.50 -7.50
C THR A 195 -5.25 5.18 -7.02
N ALA A 196 -5.55 5.43 -5.75
CA ALA A 196 -6.89 5.16 -5.20
C ALA A 196 -7.98 6.09 -5.77
N ASN A 197 -9.22 5.61 -5.87
CA ASN A 197 -10.42 6.44 -6.13
C ASN A 197 -10.32 7.36 -7.37
N THR A 198 -9.60 6.93 -8.41
CA THR A 198 -9.46 7.67 -9.66
C THR A 198 -10.24 6.96 -10.75
N ALA A 199 -11.16 7.68 -11.41
CA ALA A 199 -12.00 7.07 -12.45
C ALA A 199 -11.26 6.95 -13.80
N ASP A 200 -10.45 7.95 -14.12
CA ASP A 200 -9.66 8.05 -15.34
C ASP A 200 -8.23 8.45 -14.95
N GLY A 201 -7.42 7.45 -14.59
CA GLY A 201 -6.05 7.59 -14.13
C GLY A 201 -5.05 7.00 -15.12
N ALA A 202 -3.77 6.93 -14.73
CA ALA A 202 -2.79 6.23 -15.54
C ALA A 202 -3.18 4.75 -15.69
N ALA A 203 -3.22 4.22 -16.91
CA ALA A 203 -3.62 2.84 -17.14
C ALA A 203 -2.53 1.79 -16.83
N GLY A 204 -1.26 2.22 -16.74
CA GLY A 204 -0.13 1.30 -16.57
C GLY A 204 0.56 1.39 -15.21
N LEU A 205 1.46 0.44 -14.97
CA LEU A 205 2.30 0.40 -13.77
C LEU A 205 3.43 1.44 -13.83
N ASP A 206 3.64 2.16 -12.73
CA ASP A 206 4.87 2.93 -12.55
C ASP A 206 6.08 1.99 -12.36
N LYS A 207 7.29 2.53 -12.56
CA LYS A 207 8.54 1.79 -12.32
C LYS A 207 8.58 1.19 -10.91
N VAL A 208 8.11 1.91 -9.89
CA VAL A 208 8.14 1.42 -8.51
C VAL A 208 7.23 0.22 -8.32
N ASP A 209 6.06 0.17 -8.96
CA ASP A 209 5.17 -0.99 -8.87
C ASP A 209 5.77 -2.21 -9.59
N ARG A 210 6.40 -2.00 -10.75
CA ARG A 210 7.15 -3.07 -11.45
C ARG A 210 8.31 -3.59 -10.62
N ASP A 211 9.16 -2.71 -10.07
CA ASP A 211 10.27 -3.09 -9.20
C ASP A 211 9.76 -3.88 -7.98
N HIS A 212 8.57 -3.54 -7.48
CA HIS A 212 7.95 -4.19 -6.34
C HIS A 212 7.45 -5.60 -6.68
N ILE A 213 6.81 -5.80 -7.83
CA ILE A 213 6.49 -7.15 -8.37
C ILE A 213 7.79 -7.96 -8.55
N ASP A 214 8.82 -7.32 -9.14
CA ASP A 214 10.10 -7.96 -9.47
C ASP A 214 10.96 -8.29 -8.25
N ALA A 215 10.75 -7.63 -7.13
CA ALA A 215 11.44 -7.95 -5.89
C ALA A 215 10.79 -9.15 -5.16
N TYR A 216 9.51 -9.47 -5.42
CA TYR A 216 8.78 -10.46 -4.64
C TYR A 216 9.33 -11.87 -4.80
N HIS A 217 9.57 -12.57 -3.69
CA HIS A 217 10.10 -13.93 -3.72
C HIS A 217 9.00 -14.97 -3.99
N TYR A 218 8.56 -15.09 -5.25
CA TYR A 218 7.66 -16.15 -5.67
C TYR A 218 8.24 -17.52 -5.31
N SER A 219 7.48 -18.31 -4.55
CA SER A 219 7.90 -19.65 -4.15
C SER A 219 7.71 -20.59 -5.34
N MET A 220 8.76 -21.28 -5.78
CA MET A 220 8.62 -22.37 -6.78
C MET A 220 7.88 -23.60 -6.25
N HIS A 221 7.57 -23.64 -4.95
CA HIS A 221 6.84 -24.75 -4.34
C HIS A 221 5.52 -24.23 -3.82
N PRO A 222 4.39 -24.86 -4.18
CA PRO A 222 3.13 -24.52 -3.56
C PRO A 222 3.33 -24.67 -2.04
N PRO A 223 3.10 -23.62 -1.25
CA PRO A 223 3.11 -23.69 0.20
C PRO A 223 2.20 -24.85 0.61
N SER A 224 2.59 -25.55 1.67
CA SER A 224 1.88 -26.76 2.07
C SER A 224 0.38 -26.49 2.12
N ARG A 225 -0.44 -27.31 1.45
CA ARG A 225 -1.92 -27.24 1.47
C ARG A 225 -2.55 -27.39 2.87
N ARG A 226 -1.76 -27.38 3.94
CA ARG A 226 -2.29 -27.12 5.27
C ARG A 226 -2.89 -25.72 5.22
N GLN A 227 -4.20 -25.67 5.05
CA GLN A 227 -5.03 -24.52 5.38
C GLN A 227 -4.56 -24.06 6.75
N LEU A 228 -3.78 -22.98 6.80
CA LEU A 228 -3.63 -22.25 8.04
C LEU A 228 -4.99 -21.60 8.24
N PRO A 229 -5.74 -21.96 9.29
CA PRO A 229 -7.00 -21.30 9.58
C PRO A 229 -6.71 -19.81 9.77
N LEU A 230 -7.19 -18.96 8.87
CA LEU A 230 -6.92 -17.51 8.91
C LEU A 230 -7.58 -16.79 10.09
N ASP A 231 -8.37 -17.52 10.89
CA ASP A 231 -8.89 -17.09 12.18
C ASP A 231 -7.81 -17.03 13.28
N VAL A 232 -6.68 -17.71 13.08
CA VAL A 232 -5.52 -17.62 13.96
C VAL A 232 -4.60 -16.52 13.41
N LEU A 233 -4.77 -15.31 13.92
CA LEU A 233 -3.72 -14.28 13.85
C LEU A 233 -2.39 -14.92 14.33
N PRO A 234 -1.24 -14.58 13.73
CA PRO A 234 0.05 -14.94 14.32
C PRO A 234 0.01 -14.53 15.79
N ASP A 235 0.09 -15.51 16.70
CA ASP A 235 0.01 -15.40 18.16
C ASP A 235 -0.44 -14.02 18.69
N ARG A 236 -1.75 -13.86 18.97
CA ARG A 236 -2.37 -12.61 19.48
C ARG A 236 -1.68 -12.02 20.70
N ASP A 237 -0.97 -12.83 21.48
CA ASP A 237 -0.24 -12.37 22.66
C ASP A 237 1.06 -11.61 22.31
N ARG A 238 1.48 -11.61 21.04
CA ARG A 238 2.66 -10.90 20.53
C ARG A 238 2.35 -9.74 19.58
N LEU A 239 1.14 -9.64 19.05
CA LEU A 239 0.68 -8.51 18.27
C LEU A 239 -0.33 -7.73 19.10
N ARG A 240 0.13 -6.68 19.78
CA ARG A 240 -0.77 -5.62 20.26
C ARG A 240 -1.29 -4.86 19.04
N ILE A 241 -2.25 -5.47 18.32
CA ILE A 241 -2.94 -4.86 17.19
C ILE A 241 -3.62 -3.60 17.74
N SER A 242 -2.99 -2.46 17.51
CA SER A 242 -3.55 -1.18 17.94
C SER A 242 -4.89 -1.00 17.22
N ALA A 243 -5.92 -0.41 17.85
CA ALA A 243 -7.18 -0.28 17.14
C ALA A 243 -7.12 0.73 15.97
N TRP A 244 -5.98 1.44 15.81
CA TRP A 244 -5.59 2.07 14.56
C TRP A 244 -5.57 1.05 13.40
N GLU A 245 -4.97 -0.13 13.57
CA GLU A 245 -4.93 -1.15 12.50
C GLU A 245 -6.32 -1.74 12.18
N GLN A 246 -7.24 -1.79 13.15
CA GLN A 246 -8.59 -2.32 12.94
C GLN A 246 -9.52 -1.32 12.25
N THR A 247 -9.39 -0.03 12.59
CA THR A 247 -10.21 1.05 12.04
C THR A 247 -9.71 1.57 10.71
N VAL A 248 -8.49 1.19 10.31
CA VAL A 248 -7.79 1.72 9.15
C VAL A 248 -7.54 0.62 8.10
N VAL A 249 -7.94 0.86 6.85
CA VAL A 249 -7.66 0.01 5.70
C VAL A 249 -6.22 0.25 5.28
N GLU A 250 -5.54 -0.82 4.86
CA GLU A 250 -4.18 -0.87 4.30
C GLU A 250 -3.92 0.23 3.24
N ALA A 251 -5.00 0.73 2.62
CA ALA A 251 -5.10 1.86 1.69
C ALA A 251 -4.81 3.25 2.27
N THR A 252 -4.13 3.39 3.42
CA THR A 252 -3.81 4.70 4.01
C THR A 252 -2.41 4.79 4.62
N GLU A 253 -1.56 3.78 4.40
CA GLU A 253 -0.11 3.96 4.56
C GLU A 253 0.40 4.59 3.28
N LEU A 254 0.61 5.91 3.33
CA LEU A 254 0.66 6.80 2.16
C LEU A 254 2.08 7.04 1.68
N GLU A 255 3.02 6.97 2.61
CA GLU A 255 4.42 7.32 2.41
C GLU A 255 5.26 6.21 3.03
N ASP A 256 6.33 5.78 2.36
CA ASP A 256 7.30 4.90 2.97
C ASP A 256 8.59 5.68 3.26
N TYR A 257 9.15 5.42 4.44
CA TYR A 257 10.32 6.10 4.94
C TYR A 257 11.35 5.07 5.33
N GLY A 258 12.53 5.11 4.71
CA GLY A 258 13.64 4.24 5.10
C GLY A 258 14.26 4.64 6.45
N THR A 259 14.02 5.88 6.91
CA THR A 259 14.61 6.42 8.13
C THR A 259 13.68 7.42 8.84
N LEU A 260 13.91 7.60 10.15
CA LEU A 260 13.26 8.65 10.94
C LEU A 260 13.52 10.05 10.38
N ALA A 261 14.70 10.27 9.80
CA ALA A 261 15.07 11.55 9.23
C ALA A 261 14.26 11.87 7.96
N ASP A 262 14.03 10.87 7.10
CA ASP A 262 13.17 11.01 5.93
C ASP A 262 11.73 11.27 6.34
N MET A 263 11.19 10.50 7.29
CA MET A 263 9.84 10.71 7.82
C MET A 263 9.65 12.11 8.41
N THR A 264 10.66 12.59 9.15
CA THR A 264 10.64 13.94 9.72
C THR A 264 10.61 15.02 8.64
N ARG A 265 11.46 14.91 7.60
CA ARG A 265 11.56 15.91 6.54
C ARG A 265 10.33 15.98 5.64
N CYS A 266 9.67 14.86 5.41
CA CYS A 266 8.49 14.78 4.56
C CYS A 266 7.18 15.11 5.29
N SER A 267 7.22 15.16 6.63
CA SER A 267 6.11 15.67 7.45
C SER A 267 5.98 17.19 7.27
N ASP A 268 4.75 17.67 7.14
CA ASP A 268 4.49 19.13 7.14
C ASP A 268 4.64 19.70 8.56
N ALA A 269 4.33 18.88 9.57
CA ALA A 269 4.59 19.16 10.97
C ALA A 269 4.86 17.86 11.75
N VAL A 270 5.75 17.93 12.73
CA VAL A 270 5.91 16.89 13.76
C VAL A 270 5.65 17.53 15.11
N VAL A 271 4.71 16.99 15.88
CA VAL A 271 4.22 17.63 17.10
C VAL A 271 4.27 16.68 18.29
N VAL A 272 4.62 17.20 19.47
CA VAL A 272 4.33 16.55 20.74
C VAL A 272 2.98 17.05 21.24
N GLY A 273 2.13 16.14 21.66
CA GLY A 273 0.81 16.49 22.17
C GLY A 273 0.06 15.31 22.75
N ARG A 274 -1.23 15.51 22.99
CA ARG A 274 -2.13 14.51 23.58
C ARG A 274 -3.47 14.50 22.87
N VAL A 275 -4.08 13.32 22.76
CA VAL A 275 -5.46 13.22 22.27
C VAL A 275 -6.40 13.85 23.29
N ALA A 276 -7.03 14.96 22.90
CA ALA A 276 -7.93 15.75 23.74
C ALA A 276 -9.41 15.41 23.51
N GLY A 277 -9.74 14.78 22.38
CA GLY A 277 -11.12 14.40 22.07
C GLY A 277 -11.26 13.67 20.75
N VAL A 278 -12.36 12.92 20.63
CA VAL A 278 -12.74 12.20 19.41
C VAL A 278 -14.22 12.47 19.15
N ALA A 279 -14.51 13.09 18.00
CA ALA A 279 -15.84 13.43 17.55
C ALA A 279 -16.09 12.91 16.12
N PRO A 280 -17.35 12.72 15.71
CA PRO A 280 -17.68 12.47 14.31
C PRO A 280 -17.10 13.58 13.44
N GLY A 281 -16.41 13.21 12.37
CA GLY A 281 -15.78 14.11 11.41
C GLY A 281 -16.62 14.28 10.15
N ARG A 282 -15.94 14.63 9.06
CA ARG A 282 -16.56 14.70 7.74
C ARG A 282 -16.90 13.31 7.22
N TRP A 283 -17.79 13.25 6.25
CA TRP A 283 -18.07 12.04 5.49
C TRP A 283 -18.08 12.38 4.01
N PHE A 284 -17.68 11.41 3.18
CA PHE A 284 -17.57 11.58 1.74
C PHE A 284 -18.37 10.48 1.06
N GLY A 285 -19.29 10.86 0.16
CA GLY A 285 -20.16 9.92 -0.55
C GLY A 285 -21.54 10.52 -0.83
N GLY A 286 -22.34 9.85 -1.67
CA GLY A 286 -23.66 10.36 -2.08
C GLY A 286 -24.78 10.14 -1.06
N SER A 287 -24.59 9.27 -0.06
CA SER A 287 -25.58 8.99 0.99
C SER A 287 -24.91 8.54 2.30
N PRO A 288 -25.51 8.79 3.48
CA PRO A 288 -24.92 8.44 4.77
C PRO A 288 -24.62 6.95 4.97
N GLY A 289 -25.40 6.06 4.34
CA GLY A 289 -25.22 4.60 4.46
C GLY A 289 -24.00 4.06 3.71
N ASN A 290 -23.50 4.80 2.72
CA ASN A 290 -22.40 4.37 1.84
C ASN A 290 -21.23 5.36 1.84
N ALA A 291 -21.25 6.33 2.76
CA ALA A 291 -20.20 7.31 2.86
C ALA A 291 -18.98 6.75 3.58
N LEU A 292 -17.78 7.18 3.16
CA LEU A 292 -16.60 7.04 3.98
C LEU A 292 -16.68 8.08 5.10
N HIS A 293 -16.95 7.59 6.31
CA HIS A 293 -17.00 8.41 7.52
C HIS A 293 -15.58 8.62 8.04
N TYR A 294 -15.32 9.78 8.63
CA TYR A 294 -14.09 10.08 9.35
C TYR A 294 -14.43 10.43 10.80
N ALA A 295 -13.50 10.17 11.70
CA ALA A 295 -13.43 10.78 13.01
C ALA A 295 -12.53 12.02 12.95
N ALA A 296 -12.94 13.06 13.67
CA ALA A 296 -12.13 14.22 13.99
C ALA A 296 -11.49 14.00 15.37
N VAL A 297 -10.20 13.65 15.38
CA VAL A 297 -9.40 13.48 16.59
C VAL A 297 -8.71 14.80 16.89
N THR A 298 -9.07 15.45 17.99
CA THR A 298 -8.40 16.68 18.40
C THR A 298 -7.14 16.37 19.17
N ILE A 299 -6.01 16.89 18.71
CA ILE A 299 -4.73 16.84 19.40
C ILE A 299 -4.53 18.18 20.12
N ALA A 300 -4.35 18.16 21.43
CA ALA A 300 -3.79 19.29 22.17
C ALA A 300 -2.29 19.30 21.95
N VAL A 301 -1.78 20.35 21.31
CA VAL A 301 -0.37 20.46 20.92
C VAL A 301 0.39 21.13 22.06
N ASP A 302 1.40 20.43 22.55
CA ASP A 302 2.32 20.92 23.58
C ASP A 302 3.54 21.59 22.91
N GLU A 303 4.07 21.00 21.84
CA GLU A 303 5.23 21.51 21.09
C GLU A 303 5.16 21.14 19.60
N ALA A 304 5.55 22.05 18.70
CA ALA A 304 5.92 21.71 17.33
C ALA A 304 7.44 21.44 17.26
N VAL A 305 7.81 20.19 17.04
CA VAL A 305 9.20 19.69 17.08
C VAL A 305 9.91 19.90 15.73
N ALA A 306 9.17 19.75 14.63
CA ALA A 306 9.66 19.95 13.27
C ALA A 306 8.53 20.47 12.36
N GLY A 307 8.90 21.08 11.23
CA GLY A 307 7.96 21.67 10.28
C GLY A 307 7.33 22.97 10.79
N ALA A 308 6.26 23.42 10.12
CA ALA A 308 5.57 24.65 10.47
C ALA A 308 4.08 24.37 10.67
N LEU A 309 3.55 24.78 11.82
CA LEU A 309 2.12 24.86 12.03
C LEU A 309 1.65 26.31 11.81
N PRO A 310 0.48 26.52 11.19
CA PRO A 310 -0.18 27.82 11.25
C PRO A 310 -0.48 28.20 12.70
N ASP A 311 -0.44 29.50 13.05
CA ASP A 311 -0.68 30.01 14.42
C ASP A 311 -1.97 29.46 15.04
N ARG A 312 -3.03 29.32 14.23
CA ARG A 312 -4.33 28.78 14.68
C ARG A 312 -4.27 27.32 15.15
N HIS A 313 -3.22 26.58 14.78
CA HIS A 313 -3.02 25.18 15.12
C HIS A 313 -2.00 24.94 16.23
N HIS A 314 -1.31 25.97 16.72
CA HIS A 314 -0.26 25.84 17.74
C HIS A 314 -0.73 25.26 19.07
N ALA A 315 -2.00 25.50 19.44
CA ALA A 315 -2.56 24.96 20.67
C ALA A 315 -3.35 23.66 20.43
N ARG A 316 -4.00 23.54 19.27
CA ARG A 316 -4.87 22.41 18.93
C ARG A 316 -4.91 22.20 17.43
N LEU A 317 -4.87 20.96 17.00
CA LEU A 317 -5.13 20.58 15.61
C LEU A 317 -6.10 19.41 15.52
N THR A 318 -6.65 19.19 14.33
CA THR A 318 -7.57 18.07 14.09
C THR A 318 -6.93 17.07 13.14
N LEU A 319 -6.75 15.85 13.65
CA LEU A 319 -6.36 14.68 12.89
C LEU A 319 -7.62 13.98 12.36
N GLU A 320 -7.73 13.80 11.05
CA GLU A 320 -8.79 12.99 10.43
C GLU A 320 -8.38 11.52 10.37
N VAL A 321 -9.20 10.67 10.98
CA VAL A 321 -9.01 9.23 10.98
C VAL A 321 -10.20 8.59 10.27
N PRO A 322 -10.01 7.87 9.16
CA PRO A 322 -11.12 7.21 8.48
C PRO A 322 -11.74 6.13 9.38
N LEU A 323 -13.06 6.01 9.33
CA LEU A 323 -13.87 5.03 10.05
C LEU A 323 -14.40 3.99 9.05
N PHE A 324 -13.56 3.06 8.63
CA PHE A 324 -13.93 2.09 7.58
C PHE A 324 -15.02 1.10 8.00
N GLY A 325 -15.22 0.90 9.31
CA GLY A 325 -16.34 0.12 9.83
C GLY A 325 -17.60 0.96 10.06
N GLY A 326 -17.67 2.19 9.54
CA GLY A 326 -18.81 3.09 9.72
C GLY A 326 -18.72 3.95 10.99
N PRO A 327 -19.64 4.92 11.15
CA PRO A 327 -19.63 5.88 12.26
C PRO A 327 -19.77 5.24 13.63
N GLU A 328 -20.37 4.05 13.72
CA GLU A 328 -20.50 3.24 14.94
C GLU A 328 -19.15 2.81 15.54
N THR A 329 -18.07 2.81 14.76
CA THR A 329 -16.73 2.43 15.24
C THR A 329 -16.01 3.52 16.03
N ILE A 330 -16.60 4.71 16.15
CA ILE A 330 -15.94 5.85 16.80
C ILE A 330 -15.63 5.62 18.29
N ASP A 331 -16.47 4.89 19.00
CA ASP A 331 -16.26 4.61 20.43
C ASP A 331 -15.12 3.59 20.64
N ALA A 332 -14.99 2.63 19.72
CA ALA A 332 -13.86 1.70 19.69
C ALA A 332 -12.56 2.46 19.40
N LEU A 333 -12.57 3.38 18.42
CA LEU A 333 -11.44 4.27 18.16
C LEU A 333 -11.08 5.06 19.43
N ARG A 334 -12.04 5.77 20.04
CA ARG A 334 -11.81 6.59 21.24
C ARG A 334 -11.13 5.82 22.37
N SER A 335 -11.53 4.56 22.57
CA SER A 335 -11.00 3.71 23.64
C SER A 335 -9.59 3.18 23.36
N SER A 336 -9.14 3.25 22.10
CA SER A 336 -7.86 2.71 21.64
C SER A 336 -6.76 3.75 21.46
N LEU A 337 -7.13 5.03 21.36
CA LEU A 337 -6.17 6.10 21.16
C LEU A 337 -5.27 6.26 22.39
N PRO A 338 -3.98 6.56 22.21
CA PRO A 338 -3.11 6.86 23.34
C PRO A 338 -3.62 8.11 24.06
N THR A 339 -3.75 8.00 25.38
CA THR A 339 -4.17 9.11 26.26
C THR A 339 -2.99 9.90 26.81
N GLY A 340 -1.79 9.32 26.76
CA GLY A 340 -0.54 9.93 27.20
C GLY A 340 0.05 10.90 26.18
N GLU A 341 1.16 11.53 26.56
CA GLU A 341 1.98 12.33 25.65
C GLU A 341 2.45 11.47 24.48
N SER A 342 2.40 12.02 23.28
CA SER A 342 2.77 11.31 22.05
C SER A 342 3.38 12.27 21.03
N LEU A 343 4.27 11.73 20.21
CA LEU A 343 4.85 12.38 19.05
C LEU A 343 4.06 11.98 17.80
N PHE A 344 3.53 12.96 17.07
CA PHE A 344 2.74 12.76 15.87
C PHE A 344 3.46 13.33 14.65
N PHE A 345 3.59 12.52 13.60
CA PHE A 345 4.14 12.93 12.30
C PHE A 345 2.99 13.19 11.34
N LEU A 346 2.83 14.44 10.91
CA LEU A 346 1.59 14.94 10.31
C LEU A 346 1.80 15.51 8.90
N ARG A 347 0.81 15.22 8.05
CA ARG A 347 0.62 15.84 6.73
C ARG A 347 -0.66 16.66 6.74
N ASN A 348 -0.62 17.89 6.24
CA ASN A 348 -1.79 18.72 6.05
C ASN A 348 -2.59 18.18 4.84
N LYS A 349 -3.90 17.94 5.03
CA LYS A 349 -4.77 17.37 3.98
C LYS A 349 -5.36 18.41 3.02
N GLY A 350 -5.18 19.70 3.22
CA GLY A 350 -5.71 20.69 2.29
C GLY A 350 -5.12 22.08 2.40
N GLY A 351 -4.10 22.35 1.60
CA GLY A 351 -3.60 23.71 1.36
C GLY A 351 -3.47 24.61 2.59
N ALA A 352 -3.55 25.93 2.40
CA ALA A 352 -3.50 26.88 3.51
C ALA A 352 -4.83 26.99 4.29
N ASP A 353 -5.93 26.51 3.70
CA ASP A 353 -7.30 26.83 4.14
C ASP A 353 -8.06 25.67 4.79
N VAL A 354 -7.49 24.45 4.83
CA VAL A 354 -8.14 23.29 5.47
C VAL A 354 -7.46 22.95 6.80
N ASP A 355 -8.27 22.72 7.83
CA ASP A 355 -7.84 22.53 9.23
C ASP A 355 -7.62 21.07 9.62
N PHE A 356 -7.39 20.19 8.64
CA PHE A 356 -7.30 18.75 8.85
C PHE A 356 -5.91 18.22 8.52
N TYR A 357 -5.37 17.43 9.44
CA TYR A 357 -4.15 16.67 9.27
C TYR A 357 -4.47 15.19 9.11
N ARG A 358 -3.54 14.45 8.52
CA ARG A 358 -3.44 12.98 8.62
C ARG A 358 -2.07 12.63 9.19
N LEU A 359 -1.92 11.39 9.65
CA LEU A 359 -0.60 10.84 9.89
C LEU A 359 0.12 10.65 8.54
N VAL A 360 1.43 10.87 8.51
CA VAL A 360 2.27 10.58 7.32
C VAL A 360 2.27 9.08 7.02
N VAL A 361 2.39 8.27 8.07
CA VAL A 361 2.19 6.82 8.07
C VAL A 361 1.31 6.46 9.25
N MET A 362 0.58 5.35 9.19
CA MET A 362 -0.34 4.98 10.27
C MET A 362 0.37 4.72 11.60
N ARG A 363 1.65 4.34 11.53
CA ARG A 363 2.57 4.20 12.67
C ARG A 363 3.25 5.49 13.10
N GLY A 364 2.86 6.63 12.52
CA GLY A 364 3.43 7.95 12.77
C GLY A 364 3.02 8.55 14.12
N VAL A 365 2.65 7.71 15.09
CA VAL A 365 2.37 8.07 16.47
C VAL A 365 3.28 7.24 17.37
N ILE A 366 4.15 7.93 18.12
CA ILE A 366 5.05 7.30 19.10
C ILE A 366 4.65 7.81 20.47
N VAL A 367 4.29 6.89 21.38
CA VAL A 367 3.78 7.23 22.71
C VAL A 367 4.95 7.39 23.68
N ASN A 368 4.89 8.38 24.56
CA ASN A 368 5.79 8.48 25.70
C ASN A 368 5.24 7.63 26.87
N ALA A 369 5.74 6.41 27.01
CA ALA A 369 5.44 5.50 28.10
C ALA A 369 6.52 5.65 29.18
N ASP A 370 6.26 6.49 30.19
CA ASP A 370 7.15 6.72 31.34
C ASP A 370 8.60 7.12 30.96
N GLY A 371 8.75 7.94 29.91
CA GLY A 371 10.04 8.41 29.40
C GLY A 371 10.65 7.51 28.33
N ALA A 372 10.03 6.38 28.00
CA ALA A 372 10.41 5.52 26.88
C ALA A 372 9.46 5.71 25.70
N ALA A 373 9.99 5.64 24.49
CA ALA A 373 9.21 5.57 23.28
C ALA A 373 8.53 4.19 23.19
N GLU A 374 7.21 4.16 23.19
CA GLU A 374 6.41 2.99 22.83
C GLU A 374 5.91 3.19 21.40
N VAL A 375 6.38 2.33 20.51
CA VAL A 375 5.98 2.33 19.10
C VAL A 375 4.84 1.35 18.95
N LEU A 376 3.72 1.82 18.39
CA LEU A 376 2.61 0.93 18.07
C LEU A 376 3.10 -0.14 17.10
N GLN A 377 3.00 -1.41 17.53
CA GLN A 377 3.48 -2.56 16.77
C GLN A 377 2.82 -2.60 15.39
N GLY A 378 3.62 -2.91 14.37
CA GLY A 378 3.25 -3.01 12.96
C GLY A 378 4.49 -3.37 12.12
N GLU A 379 4.36 -3.51 10.80
CA GLU A 379 5.51 -3.82 9.92
C GLU A 379 6.28 -2.53 9.60
N GLY A 380 7.62 -2.50 9.75
CA GLY A 380 8.47 -1.33 9.49
C GLY A 380 9.74 -1.30 10.34
N ASP A 381 10.83 -1.81 9.77
CA ASP A 381 12.07 -2.14 10.47
C ASP A 381 12.70 -0.99 11.28
N PHE A 382 12.58 0.26 10.82
CA PHE A 382 13.25 1.40 11.48
C PHE A 382 12.46 1.98 12.65
N LEU A 383 11.12 1.97 12.61
CA LEU A 383 10.30 2.43 13.74
C LEU A 383 10.35 1.44 14.89
N ASP A 384 10.36 0.14 14.59
CA ASP A 384 10.54 -0.91 15.61
C ASP A 384 11.86 -0.75 16.37
N ALA A 385 12.91 -0.25 15.72
CA ALA A 385 14.18 0.04 16.36
C ALA A 385 14.13 1.23 17.35
N LEU A 386 13.07 2.03 17.33
CA LEU A 386 12.85 3.13 18.28
C LEU A 386 12.12 2.66 19.56
N ASP A 387 11.50 1.48 19.55
CA ASP A 387 10.75 0.97 20.70
C ASP A 387 11.68 0.77 21.92
N GLY A 388 11.25 1.30 23.06
CA GLY A 388 12.03 1.33 24.31
C GLY A 388 13.15 2.36 24.35
N ALA A 389 13.42 3.12 23.29
CA ALA A 389 14.41 4.19 23.32
C ALA A 389 13.96 5.34 24.24
N PRO A 390 14.87 6.10 24.88
CA PRO A 390 14.47 7.27 25.67
C PRO A 390 13.73 8.30 24.80
N PHE A 391 12.52 8.70 25.20
CA PHE A 391 11.66 9.58 24.41
C PHE A 391 12.31 10.93 24.12
N ASP A 392 13.02 11.52 25.10
CA ASP A 392 13.78 12.76 24.91
C ASP A 392 14.90 12.62 23.87
N ALA A 393 15.54 11.45 23.79
CA ALA A 393 16.57 11.19 22.80
C ALA A 393 15.96 11.08 21.40
N LEU A 394 14.76 10.49 21.28
CA LEU A 394 13.99 10.48 20.04
C LEU A 394 13.63 11.91 19.60
N LEU A 395 13.13 12.75 20.50
CA LEU A 395 12.82 14.15 20.19
C LEU A 395 14.07 14.91 19.71
N ALA A 396 15.22 14.68 20.32
CA ALA A 396 16.48 15.28 19.88
C ALA A 396 16.88 14.83 18.46
N GLN A 397 16.65 13.56 18.11
CA GLN A 397 16.87 13.05 16.75
C GLN A 397 15.96 13.73 15.73
N VAL A 398 14.67 13.87 16.02
CA VAL A 398 13.70 14.56 15.15
C VAL A 398 14.08 16.03 14.96
N ARG A 399 14.40 16.76 16.04
CA ARG A 399 14.87 18.15 15.96
C ARG A 399 16.16 18.29 15.15
N THR A 400 17.03 17.28 15.19
CA THR A 400 18.27 17.26 14.39
C THR A 400 17.97 17.02 12.92
N ALA A 401 17.07 16.09 12.59
CA ALA A 401 16.67 15.79 11.22
C ALA A 401 15.89 16.92 10.54
N ALA A 402 15.27 17.80 11.33
CA ALA A 402 14.50 18.96 10.86
C ALA A 402 15.37 20.18 10.49
N ARG A 403 16.65 20.18 10.86
CA ARG A 403 17.63 21.22 10.49
C ARG A 403 18.29 20.88 9.18
#